data_AF-A0A3N4RQ56-F1
#
_entry.id   AF-A0A3N4RQ56-F1
#
_cell.length_a   1.000
_cell.length_b   1.000
_cell.length_c   1.000
_cell.angle_alpha   90.00
_cell.angle_beta   90.00
_cell.angle_gamma   90.00
#
_symmetry.space_group_name_H-M   'P 1'
#
loop_
_entity.id
_entity.type
_entity.pdbx_description
1 polymer ?
#
loop_
_entity_poly.entity_id
_entity_poly.type
_entity_poly.pdbx_seq_one_letter_code
_entity_poly.pdbx_strand_id
1 'polypeptide(L)' 'MAEALYLDGRAFEGIGPAMEAVDVPGGMFHYFIAPRLERVFIVQVTAL' A
#
# COMPACT_ATOMS: atom_id res chain seq x y z
N MET A 1 13.38 8.76 -2.69
CA MET A 1 12.85 9.52 -1.53
C MET A 1 11.38 9.16 -1.46
N ALA A 2 10.96 8.56 -0.35
CA ALA A 2 9.58 8.17 -0.12
C ALA A 2 9.01 9.21 0.83
N GLU A 3 8.57 10.34 0.29
CA GLU A 3 7.76 11.31 1.02
C GLU A 3 6.57 10.54 1.62
N ALA A 4 6.52 10.48 2.94
CA ALA A 4 5.47 9.81 3.67
C ALA A 4 4.19 10.65 3.54
N LEU A 5 3.52 10.51 2.39
CA LEU A 5 2.29 11.20 1.99
C LEU A 5 1.11 10.93 2.95
N TYR A 6 1.26 9.97 3.86
CA TYR A 6 0.20 9.46 4.73
C TYR A 6 0.63 9.32 6.20
N LEU A 7 1.48 10.23 6.71
CA LEU A 7 1.99 10.20 8.09
C LEU A 7 0.89 10.19 9.17
N ASP A 8 -0.25 10.82 8.90
CA ASP A 8 -1.43 10.80 9.76
C ASP A 8 -2.66 10.46 8.91
N GLY A 9 -3.26 9.30 9.19
CA GLY A 9 -4.43 8.80 8.48
C GLY A 9 -5.68 9.65 8.68
N ARG A 10 -5.75 10.41 9.77
CA ARG A 10 -6.93 11.21 10.16
C ARG A 10 -7.09 12.46 9.29
N ALA A 11 -5.97 13.01 8.80
CA ALA A 11 -5.97 14.15 7.88
C ALA A 11 -6.20 13.75 6.42
N PHE A 12 -6.29 12.45 6.11
CA PHE A 12 -6.49 11.99 4.75
C PHE A 12 -7.93 12.24 4.28
N GLU A 13 -8.06 13.09 3.27
CA GLU A 13 -9.29 13.38 2.55
C GLU A 13 -9.22 12.86 1.11
N GLY A 14 -10.32 12.33 0.58
CA GLY A 14 -10.39 11.81 -0.79
C GLY A 14 -10.36 10.28 -0.96
N ILE A 15 -10.20 9.87 -2.22
CA ILE A 15 -10.12 8.46 -2.66
C ILE A 15 -8.73 7.94 -2.34
N GLY A 16 -8.66 6.77 -1.70
CA GLY A 16 -7.39 6.11 -1.39
C GLY A 16 -6.56 5.81 -2.64
N PRO A 17 -5.24 5.64 -2.51
CA PRO A 17 -4.40 5.23 -3.62
C PRO A 17 -4.90 3.91 -4.23
N ALA A 18 -4.67 3.76 -5.53
CA ALA A 18 -5.06 2.55 -6.25
C ALA A 18 -4.31 1.32 -5.70
N MET A 19 -4.79 0.13 -6.05
CA MET A 19 -4.03 -1.08 -5.81
C MET A 19 -2.74 -1.05 -6.63
N GLU A 20 -1.64 -1.39 -5.97
CA GLU A 20 -0.30 -1.43 -6.54
C GLU A 20 0.26 -2.85 -6.49
N ALA A 21 1.37 -3.08 -7.19
CA ALA A 21 2.11 -4.33 -7.18
C ALA A 21 3.59 -4.03 -6.98
N VAL A 22 4.29 -4.91 -6.27
CA VAL A 22 5.74 -4.82 -6.11
C VAL A 22 6.39 -6.18 -6.30
N ASP A 23 7.43 -6.19 -7.13
CA ASP A 23 8.32 -7.34 -7.31
C ASP A 23 9.35 -7.38 -6.17
N VAL A 24 9.56 -8.57 -5.63
CA VAL A 24 10.56 -8.84 -4.60
C VAL A 24 11.38 -10.08 -4.99
N PRO A 25 12.61 -10.25 -4.49
CA PRO A 25 13.30 -11.52 -4.66
C PRO A 25 12.42 -12.68 -4.18
N GLY A 26 12.08 -13.61 -5.08
CA GLY A 26 11.24 -14.77 -4.79
C GLY A 26 9.75 -14.63 -5.14
N GLY A 27 9.31 -13.49 -5.69
CA GLY A 27 7.92 -13.35 -6.14
C GLY A 27 7.43 -11.92 -6.30
N MET A 28 6.13 -11.74 -6.15
CA MET A 28 5.44 -10.45 -6.26
C MET A 28 4.23 -10.45 -5.34
N PHE A 29 3.82 -9.27 -4.88
CA PHE A 29 2.53 -9.12 -4.23
C PHE A 29 1.79 -7.86 -4.66
N HIS A 30 0.46 -7.95 -4.63
CA HIS A 30 -0.43 -6.80 -4.76
C HIS A 30 -0.78 -6.26 -3.39
N TYR A 31 -0.81 -4.93 -3.27
CA TYR A 31 -1.17 -4.25 -2.04
C TYR A 31 -2.00 -2.99 -2.30
N PHE A 32 -2.68 -2.51 -1.28
CA PHE A 32 -3.18 -1.14 -1.25
C PHE A 32 -2.94 -0.52 0.12
N ILE A 33 -2.78 0.79 0.13
CA ILE A 33 -2.62 1.57 1.35
C ILE A 33 -4.01 2.06 1.78
N ALA A 34 -4.33 1.89 3.05
CA ALA A 34 -5.52 2.45 3.67
C ALA A 34 -5.10 3.55 4.66
N PRO A 35 -4.95 4.82 4.22
CA PRO A 35 -4.42 5.89 5.06
C PRO A 35 -5.22 6.05 6.36
N ARG A 36 -6.56 6.06 6.30
CA ARG A 36 -7.44 6.21 7.47
C ARG A 36 -7.30 5.10 8.52
N LEU A 37 -6.83 3.94 8.10
CA LEU A 37 -6.58 2.81 9.00
C LEU A 37 -5.12 2.72 9.42
N GLU A 38 -4.27 3.58 8.86
CA GLU A 38 -2.82 3.58 9.04
C GLU A 38 -2.22 2.20 8.76
N ARG A 39 -2.68 1.59 7.66
CA ARG A 39 -2.36 0.20 7.30
C ARG A 39 -2.05 0.03 5.83
N VAL A 40 -1.26 -0.99 5.54
CA VAL A 40 -1.08 -1.55 4.20
C VAL A 40 -1.66 -2.96 4.20
N PHE A 41 -2.47 -3.27 3.20
CA PHE A 41 -3.07 -4.59 3.02
C PHE A 41 -2.42 -5.27 1.83
N ILE A 42 -1.93 -6.49 2.04
CA ILE A 42 -1.49 -7.38 0.96
C ILE A 42 -2.67 -8.25 0.57
N VAL A 43 -3.06 -8.21 -0.70
CA VAL A 43 -4.31 -8.86 -1.18
C VAL A 43 -4.05 -10.07 -2.07
N GLN A 44 -2.87 -10.18 -2.65
CA GLN A 44 -2.44 -11.34 -3.43
C GLN A 44 -0.93 -11.50 -3.31
N VAL A 45 -0.49 -12.74 -3.17
CA VAL A 45 0.93 -13.12 -3.17
C VAL A 45 1.13 -14.17 -4.26
N THR A 46 2.20 -13.99 -5.04
CA THR A 46 2.70 -14.97 -5.99
C THR A 46 4.15 -15.25 -5.63
N ALA A 47 4.50 -16.52 -5.43
CA ALA A 47 5.85 -16.96 -5.08
C ALA A 47 6.36 -17.96 -6.12
N LEU A 48 7.67 -17.94 -6.38
CA LEU A 48 8.40 -18.84 -7.28
C LEU A 48 8.98 -20.05 -6.53
#